data_AF-A0A2V9YV87-F1
#
_entry.id   AF-A0A2V9YV87-F1
#
_cell.length_a   1.000
_cell.length_b   1.000
_cell.length_c   1.000
_cell.angle_alpha   90.00
_cell.angle_beta   90.00
_cell.angle_gamma   90.00
#
_symmetry.space_group_name_H-M   'P 1'
#
loop_
_entity.id
_entity.type
_entity.pdbx_description
1 polymer ?
#
loop_
_entity_poly.entity_id
_entity_poly.type
_entity_poly.pdbx_seq_one_letter_code
_entity_poly.pdbx_strand_id
1 'polypeptide(L)' 'MDGTRLRRKVFHFDSPAEAYTADPAVVCCFDHRINLTVGKFLQRKAILHPDMIIVAGGAKTLAFSPQRF' A
#
# COMPACT_ATOMS: atom_id res chain seq x y z
N MET A 1 -0.02 -38.06 24.99
CA MET A 1 0.13 -36.59 24.88
C MET A 1 0.85 -36.31 23.58
N ASP A 2 0.15 -35.88 22.55
CA ASP A 2 0.76 -35.45 21.28
C ASP A 2 0.01 -34.23 20.70
N GLY A 3 0.43 -33.04 21.15
CA GLY A 3 1.28 -32.20 20.32
C GLY A 3 0.76 -31.53 19.05
N THR A 4 -0.44 -31.81 18.51
CA THR A 4 -0.95 -31.04 17.36
C THR A 4 -1.38 -29.62 17.76
N ARG A 5 -0.41 -28.70 17.85
CA ARG A 5 -0.66 -27.25 17.83
C ARG A 5 -1.40 -26.92 16.53
N LEU A 6 -2.72 -26.83 16.60
CA LEU A 6 -3.53 -26.12 15.62
C LEU A 6 -2.97 -24.69 15.54
N ARG A 7 -2.15 -24.40 14.52
CA ARG A 7 -1.81 -23.02 14.16
C ARG A 7 -3.11 -22.38 13.70
N ARG A 8 -3.84 -21.76 14.63
CA ARG A 8 -4.93 -20.86 14.31
C ARG A 8 -4.34 -19.80 13.38
N LYS A 9 -4.64 -19.87 12.08
CA LYS A 9 -4.23 -18.83 11.13
C LYS A 9 -4.79 -17.52 11.66
N VAL A 10 -3.92 -16.70 12.24
CA VAL A 10 -4.33 -15.43 12.89
C VAL A 10 -4.74 -14.42 11.82
N PHE A 11 -4.19 -14.55 10.61
CA PHE A 11 -4.55 -13.77 9.44
C PHE A 11 -4.85 -14.73 8.29
N HIS A 12 -6.11 -14.75 7.87
CA HIS A 12 -6.51 -15.30 6.58
C HIS A 12 -6.16 -14.24 5.54
N PHE A 13 -5.32 -14.59 4.56
CA PHE A 13 -5.00 -13.70 3.46
C PHE A 13 -5.70 -14.23 2.21
N ASP A 14 -6.86 -13.65 1.93
CA ASP A 14 -7.56 -13.86 0.67
C ASP A 14 -6.85 -13.06 -0.41
N SER A 15 -6.21 -13.76 -1.33
CA SER A 15 -5.58 -13.17 -2.50
C SER A 15 -6.27 -13.71 -3.75
N PRO A 16 -6.60 -12.85 -4.73
CA PRO A 16 -7.06 -13.29 -6.04
C PRO A 16 -6.05 -14.28 -6.65
N ALA A 17 -6.55 -15.27 -7.38
CA ALA A 17 -5.66 -16.21 -8.10
C ALA A 17 -5.08 -15.56 -9.37
N GLU A 18 -5.71 -14.48 -9.83
CA GLU A 18 -5.34 -13.69 -10.98
C GLU A 18 -4.06 -12.88 -10.73
N ALA A 19 -3.35 -12.55 -11.82
CA ALA A 19 -2.17 -11.71 -11.75
C ALA A 19 -2.53 -10.30 -11.28
N TYR A 20 -1.77 -9.79 -10.30
CA TYR A 20 -1.91 -8.42 -9.82
C TYR A 20 -1.65 -7.43 -10.97
N THR A 21 -2.57 -6.48 -11.16
CA THR A 21 -2.47 -5.44 -12.19
C THR A 21 -2.76 -4.08 -11.58
N ALA A 22 -1.92 -3.09 -11.89
CA ALA A 22 -2.10 -1.69 -11.48
C ALA A 22 -1.61 -0.74 -12.58
N ASP A 23 -2.21 0.45 -12.64
CA ASP A 23 -1.95 1.47 -13.66
C ASP A 23 -0.66 2.27 -13.31
N PRO A 24 -0.65 3.23 -12.35
CA PRO A 24 0.59 3.70 -11.74
C PRO A 24 0.71 3.34 -10.27
N ALA A 25 1.97 3.23 -9.81
CA ALA A 25 2.29 3.31 -8.39
C ALA A 25 2.27 4.77 -7.92
N VAL A 26 1.56 5.04 -6.82
CA VAL A 26 1.37 6.38 -6.27
C VAL A 26 1.85 6.40 -4.83
N VAL A 27 2.91 7.16 -4.57
CA VAL A 27 3.43 7.37 -3.21
C VAL A 27 2.86 8.66 -2.64
N CYS A 28 2.21 8.59 -1.47
CA CYS A 28 1.76 9.79 -0.78
C CYS A 28 1.77 9.66 0.75
N CYS A 29 1.52 10.79 1.43
CA CYS A 29 1.49 10.84 2.89
C CYS A 29 0.15 10.28 3.43
N PHE A 30 0.19 9.63 4.59
CA PHE A 30 -1.02 9.10 5.25
C PHE A 30 -2.02 10.16 5.71
N ASP A 31 -1.66 11.45 5.69
CA ASP A 31 -2.55 12.54 6.03
C ASP A 31 -3.86 12.43 5.23
N HIS A 32 -5.00 12.40 5.94
CA HIS A 32 -6.32 12.22 5.36
C HIS A 32 -6.64 13.24 4.25
N ARG A 33 -6.17 14.48 4.39
CA ARG A 33 -6.39 15.55 3.41
C ARG A 33 -5.65 15.26 2.10
N ILE A 34 -4.46 14.68 2.20
CA ILE A 34 -3.64 14.29 1.04
C ILE A 34 -4.31 13.12 0.34
N ASN A 35 -4.75 12.10 1.08
CA ASN A 35 -5.41 10.94 0.49
C ASN A 35 -6.68 11.32 -0.30
N LEU A 36 -7.55 12.17 0.27
CA LEU A 36 -8.75 12.66 -0.41
C LEU A 36 -8.42 13.44 -1.70
N THR A 37 -7.40 14.30 -1.63
CA THR A 37 -7.00 15.14 -2.77
C THR A 37 -6.39 14.30 -3.89
N VAL A 38 -5.52 13.35 -3.55
CA VAL A 38 -4.89 12.42 -4.50
C VAL A 38 -5.94 11.54 -5.15
N GLY A 39 -6.87 10.97 -4.39
CA GLY A 39 -7.96 10.16 -4.95
C GLY A 39 -8.78 10.93 -6.00
N LYS A 40 -9.19 12.17 -5.67
CA LYS A 40 -9.91 13.05 -6.62
C LYS A 40 -9.07 13.38 -7.86
N PHE A 41 -7.77 13.61 -7.69
CA PHE A 41 -6.87 13.88 -8.80
C PHE A 41 -6.74 12.69 -9.75
N LEU A 42 -6.55 11.49 -9.22
CA LEU A 42 -6.41 10.26 -10.01
C LEU A 42 -7.69 9.93 -10.78
N GLN A 43 -8.86 10.07 -10.12
CA GLN A 43 -10.16 9.91 -10.78
C GLN A 43 -10.33 10.87 -11.97
N ARG A 44 -9.96 12.14 -11.80
CA ARG A 44 -10.00 13.14 -12.90
C ARG A 44 -9.04 12.83 -14.04
N LYS A 45 -8.01 12.01 -13.79
CA LYS A 45 -7.06 11.53 -14.81
C LYS A 45 -7.46 10.19 -15.41
N ALA A 46 -8.65 9.67 -15.09
CA ALA A 46 -9.12 8.36 -15.50
C ALA A 46 -8.15 7.22 -15.10
N ILE A 47 -7.42 7.40 -13.99
CA ILE A 47 -6.60 6.34 -13.38
C ILE A 47 -7.52 5.57 -12.43
N LEU A 48 -7.80 4.31 -12.77
CA LEU A 48 -8.82 3.49 -12.11
C LEU A 48 -8.21 2.52 -11.10
N HIS A 49 -6.99 2.04 -11.37
CA HIS A 49 -6.32 1.05 -10.53
C HIS A 49 -4.93 1.55 -10.08
N PRO A 50 -4.85 2.66 -9.31
CA PRO A 50 -3.57 3.10 -8.76
C PRO A 50 -3.12 2.16 -7.62
N ASP A 51 -1.83 1.82 -7.60
CA ASP A 51 -1.21 1.14 -6.47
C ASP A 51 -0.75 2.17 -5.44
N MET A 52 -1.51 2.31 -4.35
CA MET A 52 -1.31 3.38 -3.37
C MET A 52 -0.31 2.96 -2.29
N ILE A 53 0.87 3.56 -2.30
CA ILE A 53 1.91 3.40 -1.28
C ILE A 53 1.80 4.55 -0.27
N ILE A 54 1.15 4.29 0.86
CA ILE A 54 0.83 5.30 1.89
C ILE A 54 1.88 5.23 3.02
N VAL A 55 2.62 6.32 3.23
CA VAL A 55 3.73 6.34 4.21
C VAL A 55 3.71 7.63 5.02
N ALA A 56 4.09 7.56 6.31
CA ALA A 56 4.33 8.77 7.10
C ALA A 56 5.43 9.64 6.47
N GLY A 57 5.14 10.92 6.24
CA GLY A 57 6.05 11.86 5.55
C GLY A 57 6.09 11.72 4.02
N GLY A 58 5.37 10.76 3.44
CA GLY A 58 5.23 10.59 1.99
C GLY A 58 6.54 10.26 1.27
N ALA A 59 6.69 10.76 0.04
CA ALA A 59 7.82 10.41 -0.84
C ALA A 59 9.20 10.75 -0.26
N LYS A 60 9.30 11.80 0.57
CA LYS A 60 10.58 12.19 1.19
C LYS A 60 11.12 11.12 2.13
N THR A 61 10.23 10.41 2.83
CA THR A 61 10.60 9.32 3.72
C THR A 61 11.09 8.10 2.95
N LEU A 62 10.48 7.80 1.79
CA LEU A 62 10.91 6.68 0.94
C LEU A 62 12.18 6.98 0.13
N ALA A 63 12.34 8.23 -0.32
CA ALA A 63 13.51 8.65 -1.09
C ALA A 63 14.75 8.90 -0.22
N PHE A 64 14.65 8.72 1.10
CA PHE A 64 15.78 8.85 2.00
C PHE A 64 16.73 7.66 1.80
N SER A 65 17.84 7.90 1.10
CA SER A 65 18.97 6.96 1.07
C SER A 65 19.66 6.95 2.44
N PRO A 66 19.97 5.79 3.05
CA PRO A 66 20.64 5.71 4.35
C PRO A 66 22.12 6.17 4.34
N GLN A 67 22.57 6.92 3.32
CA GLN A 67 23.96 7.31 3.17
C GLN A 67 24.24 8.69 3.78
N ARG A 68 24.38 8.73 5.11
CA ARG A 68 25.34 9.56 5.86
C ARG A 68 25.10 9.40 7.36
N PHE A 69 25.87 8.49 7.97
CA PHE A 69 26.33 8.61 9.36
C PHE A 69 27.79 9.05 9.31
#